data_AF-A0ABD1B9H6-F1
#
_entry.id   AF-A0ABD1B9H6-F1
#
_cell.length_a   1.000
_cell.length_b   1.000
_cell.length_c   1.000
_cell.angle_alpha   90.00
_cell.angle_beta   90.00
_cell.angle_gamma   90.00
#
_symmetry.space_group_name_H-M   'P 1'
#
loop_
_entity.id
_entity.type
_entity.pdbx_description
1 polymer ?
#
loop_
_entity_poly.entity_id
_entity_poly.type
_entity_poly.pdbx_seq_one_letter_code
_entity_poly.pdbx_strand_id
1 'polypeptide(L)'
;MTSNSRYDVGSSSNPSPPLTESKNYIGEKAKQILATRQVEEIANLVTKLCYGKETKETEESSKLLYKSFTKHFPKVLSKKLFQLYRLAPVTPKIRSFALTLLDSLLIDLEDSRFDWNTESLKHIKTHLTACLVEQETSDHDFKLLSRIVSRVAVDIFINNISWDELLAYMLSLNQNKRLLLIFSDLPMVLDEEFLIPLLEDDLHLKIISGLLSSDSEDEEWCLAFGAGFSLILQLVNLEKKDLVWDLVYVVVHSVREMVNVKRREIVVRKGFMKLVKKVRREAMRFREAEYEVVSRLALMLKSVNGVCEATEMAAKMIHEVLDRYYMGGEALDLALINQSLEMLKSCK
;
A
#
# COMPACT_ATOMS: atom_id res chain seq x y z
N MET A 1 74.03 -35.99 -21.78
CA MET A 1 74.09 -36.49 -20.39
C MET A 1 72.97 -35.82 -19.62
N THR A 2 72.12 -36.66 -19.03
CA THR A 2 70.89 -36.45 -18.25
C THR A 2 70.77 -35.20 -17.38
N SER A 3 69.62 -34.52 -17.45
CA SER A 3 68.81 -34.24 -16.26
C SER A 3 67.33 -34.02 -16.62
N ASN A 4 66.48 -34.88 -16.07
CA ASN A 4 65.01 -34.79 -16.06
C ASN A 4 64.61 -33.69 -15.06
N SER A 5 63.65 -32.82 -15.41
CA SER A 5 62.87 -32.06 -14.44
C SER A 5 61.40 -32.09 -14.81
N ARG A 6 60.59 -32.49 -13.83
CA ARG A 6 59.17 -32.80 -13.91
C ARG A 6 58.32 -31.53 -13.93
N TYR A 7 57.18 -31.66 -14.62
CA TYR A 7 55.87 -31.05 -14.42
C TYR A 7 55.68 -30.14 -13.19
N ASP A 8 55.00 -29.00 -13.42
CA ASP A 8 53.79 -28.67 -12.66
C ASP A 8 52.84 -27.80 -13.50
N VAL A 9 51.82 -28.46 -14.06
CA VAL A 9 50.57 -27.83 -14.50
C VAL A 9 49.62 -27.97 -13.31
N GLY A 10 49.33 -26.85 -12.66
CA GLY A 10 48.38 -26.78 -11.54
C GLY A 10 47.32 -25.72 -11.80
N SER A 11 46.25 -26.10 -12.50
CA SER A 11 44.96 -25.44 -12.39
C SER A 11 44.50 -25.45 -10.93
N SER A 12 44.19 -24.28 -10.38
CA SER A 12 43.41 -24.16 -9.15
C SER A 12 42.09 -23.48 -9.45
N SER A 13 41.17 -24.24 -10.02
CA SER A 13 39.74 -23.95 -9.99
C SER A 13 39.18 -24.49 -8.68
N ASN A 14 39.39 -23.75 -7.59
CA ASN A 14 38.73 -24.06 -6.33
C ASN A 14 37.26 -23.61 -6.42
N PRO A 15 36.28 -24.50 -6.15
CA PRO A 15 34.89 -24.07 -6.00
C PRO A 15 34.77 -23.14 -4.79
N SER A 16 33.91 -22.11 -4.91
CA SER A 16 33.66 -21.17 -3.82
C SER A 16 33.18 -21.91 -2.57
N PRO A 17 33.71 -21.60 -1.37
CA PRO A 17 33.38 -22.33 -0.15
C PRO A 17 31.89 -22.21 0.21
N PRO A 18 31.31 -23.24 0.87
CA PRO A 18 29.94 -23.22 1.35
C PRO A 18 29.69 -22.06 2.31
N LEU A 19 28.49 -21.47 2.25
CA LEU A 19 28.08 -20.30 3.02
C LEU A 19 27.71 -20.63 4.48
N THR A 20 28.61 -21.33 5.17
CA THR A 20 28.49 -21.64 6.59
C THR A 20 29.73 -21.10 7.29
N GLU A 21 29.50 -20.23 8.28
CA GLU A 21 30.48 -19.77 9.30
C GLU A 21 31.29 -18.49 9.03
N SER A 22 30.60 -17.34 8.87
CA SER A 22 30.94 -16.08 9.56
C SER A 22 29.95 -14.97 9.16
N LYS A 23 29.36 -14.27 10.14
CA LYS A 23 28.50 -13.09 9.88
C LYS A 23 29.22 -12.03 9.03
N ASN A 24 30.53 -11.92 9.20
CA ASN A 24 31.35 -10.97 8.44
C ASN A 24 31.48 -11.38 6.98
N TYR A 25 31.62 -12.68 6.68
CA TYR A 25 31.64 -13.17 5.30
C TYR A 25 30.31 -12.94 4.57
N ILE A 26 29.19 -13.19 5.25
CA ILE A 26 27.86 -12.91 4.69
C ILE A 26 27.66 -11.41 4.44
N GLY A 27 28.14 -10.56 5.36
CA GLY A 27 28.12 -9.11 5.21
C GLY A 27 28.96 -8.61 4.03
N GLU A 28 30.18 -9.11 3.87
CA GLU A 28 31.06 -8.74 2.75
C GLU A 28 30.52 -9.23 1.42
N LYS A 29 30.02 -10.47 1.34
CA LYS A 29 29.37 -10.99 0.13
C LYS A 29 28.13 -10.17 -0.22
N ALA A 30 27.35 -9.79 0.78
CA ALA A 30 26.20 -8.92 0.58
C ALA A 30 26.62 -7.56 -0.03
N LYS A 31 27.63 -6.94 0.57
CA LYS A 31 28.17 -5.67 0.08
C LYS A 31 28.67 -5.79 -1.36
N GLN A 32 29.37 -6.86 -1.71
CA GLN A 32 29.85 -7.12 -3.07
C GLN A 32 28.69 -7.20 -4.06
N ILE A 33 27.69 -8.03 -3.79
CA ILE A 33 26.53 -8.23 -4.69
C ILE A 33 25.79 -6.92 -4.94
N LEU A 34 25.52 -6.16 -3.87
CA LEU A 34 24.78 -4.91 -3.97
C LEU A 34 25.59 -3.74 -4.53
N ALA A 35 26.92 -3.78 -4.43
CA ALA A 35 27.82 -2.79 -5.02
C ALA A 35 27.91 -2.92 -6.55
N THR A 36 27.62 -4.10 -7.12
CA THR A 36 27.61 -4.26 -8.58
C THR A 36 26.45 -3.47 -9.20
N ARG A 37 26.61 -2.96 -10.43
CA ARG A 37 25.50 -2.39 -11.21
C ARG A 37 24.56 -3.46 -11.75
N GLN A 38 25.04 -4.70 -11.90
CA GLN A 38 24.30 -5.80 -12.51
C GLN A 38 23.14 -6.26 -11.61
N VAL A 39 22.03 -6.67 -12.24
CA VAL A 39 20.83 -7.16 -11.55
C VAL A 39 20.83 -8.71 -11.49
N GLU A 40 21.70 -9.37 -12.24
CA GLU A 40 21.78 -10.83 -12.39
C GLU A 40 21.95 -11.57 -11.06
N GLU A 41 22.84 -11.11 -10.18
CA GLU A 41 23.07 -11.77 -8.90
C GLU A 41 21.85 -11.66 -7.96
N ILE A 42 21.16 -10.52 -8.00
CA ILE A 42 19.89 -10.35 -7.28
C ILE A 42 18.78 -11.17 -7.93
N ALA A 43 18.72 -11.23 -9.26
CA ALA A 43 17.77 -12.09 -9.98
C ALA A 43 17.97 -13.57 -9.59
N ASN A 44 19.21 -14.03 -9.52
CA ASN A 44 19.56 -15.38 -9.09
C ASN A 44 19.13 -15.65 -7.65
N LEU A 45 19.40 -14.72 -6.73
CA LEU A 45 18.95 -14.85 -5.34
C LEU A 45 17.43 -14.92 -5.25
N VAL A 46 16.71 -14.01 -5.89
CA VAL A 46 15.24 -13.96 -5.88
C VAL A 46 14.65 -15.20 -6.52
N THR A 47 15.27 -15.73 -7.58
CA THR A 47 14.88 -16.99 -8.22
C THR A 47 15.02 -18.17 -7.24
N LYS A 48 16.16 -18.27 -6.54
CA LYS A 48 16.37 -19.31 -5.51
C LYS A 48 15.34 -19.23 -4.39
N LEU A 49 15.06 -18.01 -3.91
CA LEU A 49 14.03 -17.77 -2.89
C LEU A 49 12.61 -18.11 -3.40
N CYS A 50 12.33 -17.87 -4.68
CA CYS A 50 11.02 -18.10 -5.29
C CYS A 50 10.70 -19.58 -5.54
N TYR A 51 11.68 -20.34 -6.03
CA TYR A 51 11.49 -21.75 -6.42
C TYR A 51 11.90 -22.75 -5.34
N GLY A 52 12.67 -22.33 -4.32
CA GLY A 52 12.91 -23.08 -3.10
C GLY A 52 13.49 -24.48 -3.32
N LYS A 53 14.36 -24.67 -4.32
CA LYS A 53 14.93 -25.99 -4.63
C LYS A 53 16.38 -25.90 -5.05
N GLU A 54 17.25 -26.52 -4.26
CA GLU A 54 18.40 -27.32 -4.73
C GLU A 54 18.95 -28.15 -3.55
N THR A 55 19.05 -27.60 -2.33
CA THR A 55 19.30 -28.30 -1.05
C THR A 55 18.83 -27.45 0.16
N LYS A 56 18.56 -28.06 1.33
CA LYS A 56 18.21 -27.33 2.58
C LYS A 56 19.25 -26.24 2.94
N GLU A 57 20.53 -26.57 2.79
CA GLU A 57 21.64 -25.65 3.07
C GLU A 57 21.67 -24.45 2.12
N THR A 58 21.40 -24.65 0.81
CA THR A 58 21.37 -23.55 -0.18
C THR A 58 20.18 -22.62 0.05
N GLU A 59 19.05 -23.18 0.48
CA GLU A 59 17.85 -22.41 0.82
C GLU A 59 18.07 -21.56 2.08
N GLU A 60 18.60 -22.15 3.16
CA GLU A 60 18.94 -21.44 4.39
C GLU A 60 19.98 -20.35 4.13
N SER A 61 20.98 -20.63 3.31
CA SER A 61 21.99 -19.65 2.92
C SER A 61 21.41 -18.46 2.16
N SER A 62 20.51 -18.71 1.19
CA SER A 62 19.85 -17.65 0.42
C SER A 62 18.97 -16.78 1.33
N LYS A 63 18.26 -17.40 2.27
CA LYS A 63 17.46 -16.70 3.29
C LYS A 63 18.34 -15.85 4.21
N LEU A 64 19.47 -16.38 4.68
CA LEU A 64 20.42 -15.65 5.51
C LEU A 64 21.03 -14.45 4.78
N LEU A 65 21.37 -14.62 3.50
CA LEU A 65 21.89 -13.53 2.66
C LEU A 65 20.84 -12.43 2.47
N TYR A 66 19.59 -12.79 2.15
CA TYR A 66 18.49 -11.83 2.04
C TYR A 66 18.22 -11.10 3.36
N LYS A 67 18.26 -11.81 4.50
CA LYS A 67 18.14 -11.22 5.83
C LYS A 67 19.30 -10.25 6.14
N SER A 68 20.50 -10.52 5.62
CA SER A 68 21.62 -9.60 5.72
C SER A 68 21.36 -8.33 4.89
N PHE A 69 20.84 -8.46 3.67
CA PHE A 69 20.50 -7.31 2.82
C PHE A 69 19.45 -6.39 3.43
N THR A 70 18.35 -6.96 3.91
CA THR A 70 17.25 -6.21 4.56
C THR A 70 17.76 -5.42 5.76
N LYS A 71 18.65 -6.01 6.57
CA LYS A 71 19.20 -5.36 7.76
C LYS A 71 20.25 -4.29 7.47
N HIS A 72 21.17 -4.55 6.54
CA HIS A 72 22.37 -3.72 6.38
C HIS A 72 22.32 -2.78 5.17
N PHE A 73 21.55 -3.13 4.15
CA PHE A 73 21.51 -2.39 2.89
C PHE A 73 20.09 -2.23 2.31
N PRO A 74 19.08 -1.86 3.11
CA PRO A 74 17.68 -1.84 2.68
C PRO A 74 17.44 -0.91 1.47
N LYS A 75 18.09 0.25 1.43
CA LYS A 75 17.97 1.23 0.34
C LYS A 75 18.47 0.70 -1.00
N VAL A 76 19.58 -0.03 -0.98
CA VAL A 76 20.16 -0.60 -2.20
C VAL A 76 19.36 -1.81 -2.66
N LEU A 77 18.91 -2.63 -1.70
CA LEU A 77 18.04 -3.76 -1.97
C LEU A 77 16.72 -3.32 -2.61
N SER A 78 16.03 -2.30 -2.07
CA SER A 78 14.76 -1.81 -2.64
C SER A 78 14.93 -1.36 -4.09
N LYS A 79 15.99 -0.60 -4.38
CA LYS A 79 16.35 -0.19 -5.75
C LYS A 79 16.56 -1.38 -6.68
N LYS A 80 17.30 -2.40 -6.23
CA LYS A 80 17.55 -3.61 -7.02
C LYS A 80 16.28 -4.42 -7.26
N LEU A 81 15.38 -4.49 -6.29
CA LEU A 81 14.09 -5.15 -6.43
C LEU A 81 13.17 -4.42 -7.44
N PHE A 82 13.13 -3.08 -7.42
CA PHE A 82 12.44 -2.30 -8.45
C PHE A 82 12.99 -2.56 -9.85
N GLN A 83 14.33 -2.55 -9.99
CA GLN A 83 14.99 -2.85 -11.27
C GLN A 83 14.66 -4.27 -11.75
N LEU A 84 14.68 -5.24 -10.84
CA LEU A 84 14.34 -6.63 -11.16
C LEU A 84 12.89 -6.77 -11.61
N TYR A 85 11.96 -6.07 -10.96
CA TYR A 85 10.55 -6.06 -11.36
C TYR A 85 10.38 -5.54 -12.80
N ARG A 86 11.13 -4.50 -13.19
CA ARG A 86 11.07 -3.92 -14.54
C ARG A 86 11.82 -4.71 -15.61
N LEU A 87 12.64 -5.68 -15.21
CA LEU A 87 13.55 -6.37 -16.13
C LEU A 87 12.78 -7.38 -17.01
N ALA A 88 12.60 -7.05 -18.29
CA ALA A 88 11.87 -7.86 -19.27
C ALA A 88 12.32 -9.34 -19.40
N PRO A 89 13.63 -9.70 -19.41
CA PRO A 89 14.05 -11.10 -19.54
C PRO A 89 13.74 -11.97 -18.32
N VAL A 90 13.22 -11.40 -17.23
CA VAL A 90 12.86 -12.13 -16.01
C VAL A 90 11.42 -12.62 -16.09
N THR A 91 11.17 -13.87 -15.69
CA THR A 91 9.83 -14.46 -15.78
C THR A 91 8.82 -13.67 -14.95
N PRO A 92 7.54 -13.57 -15.38
CA PRO A 92 6.50 -12.86 -14.63
C PRO A 92 6.39 -13.29 -13.16
N LYS A 93 6.59 -14.59 -12.88
CA LYS A 93 6.58 -15.14 -11.53
C LYS A 93 7.70 -14.55 -10.66
N ILE A 94 8.93 -14.47 -11.17
CA ILE A 94 10.07 -13.89 -10.44
C ILE A 94 9.86 -12.38 -10.24
N ARG A 95 9.34 -11.67 -11.24
CA ARG A 95 9.02 -10.22 -11.12
C ARG A 95 7.98 -9.98 -10.01
N SER A 96 6.87 -10.71 -10.02
CA SER A 96 5.83 -10.62 -8.99
C SER A 96 6.36 -10.97 -7.59
N PHE A 97 7.25 -11.98 -7.50
CA PHE A 97 7.90 -12.33 -6.24
C PHE A 97 8.87 -11.23 -5.76
N ALA A 98 9.61 -10.58 -6.65
CA ALA A 98 10.46 -9.43 -6.31
C ALA A 98 9.64 -8.27 -5.72
N LEU A 99 8.45 -8.03 -6.27
CA LEU A 99 7.52 -7.02 -5.78
C LEU A 99 6.95 -7.39 -4.39
N THR A 100 6.70 -8.68 -4.15
CA THR A 100 6.30 -9.18 -2.82
C THR A 100 7.42 -8.98 -1.79
N LEU A 101 8.66 -9.29 -2.15
CA LEU A 101 9.84 -9.05 -1.31
C LEU A 101 10.01 -7.56 -0.99
N LEU A 102 9.73 -6.69 -1.96
CA LEU A 102 9.77 -5.24 -1.77
C LEU A 102 8.67 -4.75 -0.83
N ASP A 103 7.42 -5.23 -0.99
CA ASP A 103 6.31 -4.91 -0.07
C ASP A 103 6.66 -5.31 1.37
N SER A 104 7.22 -6.52 1.57
CA SER A 104 7.70 -6.98 2.88
C SER A 104 8.84 -6.13 3.43
N LEU A 105 9.84 -5.80 2.61
CA LEU A 105 10.96 -4.95 3.01
C LEU A 105 10.47 -3.59 3.50
N LEU A 106 9.51 -2.97 2.80
CA LEU A 106 8.99 -1.67 3.21
C LEU A 106 8.18 -1.73 4.51
N ILE A 107 7.45 -2.82 4.76
CA ILE A 107 6.79 -3.06 6.06
C ILE A 107 7.83 -3.13 7.19
N ASP A 108 8.89 -3.93 7.01
CA ASP A 108 9.94 -4.08 8.03
C ASP A 108 10.64 -2.73 8.32
N LEU A 109 10.78 -1.87 7.31
CA LEU A 109 11.35 -0.54 7.45
C LEU A 109 10.41 0.44 8.17
N GLU A 110 9.13 0.39 7.87
CA GLU A 110 8.10 1.17 8.59
C GLU A 110 8.06 0.78 10.07
N ASP A 111 8.02 -0.52 10.39
CA ASP A 111 7.98 -1.05 11.76
C ASP A 111 9.25 -0.69 12.56
N SER A 112 10.40 -0.60 11.89
CA SER A 112 11.66 -0.19 12.52
C SER A 112 11.85 1.33 12.59
N ARG A 113 10.86 2.12 12.14
CA ARG A 113 10.93 3.59 12.04
C ARG A 113 12.17 4.05 11.28
N PHE A 114 12.46 3.37 10.18
CA PHE A 114 13.60 3.66 9.35
C PHE A 114 13.45 5.03 8.68
N ASP A 115 14.45 5.90 8.90
CA ASP A 115 14.42 7.24 8.36
C ASP A 115 14.96 7.28 6.91
N TRP A 116 14.06 7.58 5.98
CA TRP A 116 14.40 7.79 4.59
C TRP A 116 14.86 9.22 4.37
N ASN A 117 16.14 9.41 4.03
CA ASN A 117 16.58 10.71 3.55
C ASN A 117 15.89 11.09 2.23
N THR A 118 15.76 12.41 2.00
CA THR A 118 15.08 13.01 0.84
C THR A 118 15.57 12.46 -0.49
N GLU A 119 16.87 12.24 -0.66
CA GLU A 119 17.41 11.71 -1.93
C GLU A 119 16.97 10.27 -2.19
N SER A 120 16.91 9.45 -1.14
CA SER A 120 16.42 8.07 -1.24
C SER A 120 14.93 8.04 -1.60
N LEU A 121 14.14 8.94 -1.00
CA LEU A 121 12.72 9.09 -1.31
C LEU A 121 12.51 9.48 -2.77
N LYS A 122 13.26 10.47 -3.28
CA LYS A 122 13.23 10.87 -4.70
C LYS A 122 13.57 9.70 -5.63
N HIS A 123 14.59 8.90 -5.29
CA HIS A 123 14.92 7.73 -6.09
C HIS A 123 13.82 6.67 -6.08
N ILE A 124 13.23 6.37 -4.91
CA ILE A 124 12.13 5.40 -4.81
C ILE A 124 10.91 5.88 -5.58
N LYS A 125 10.54 7.15 -5.40
CA LYS A 125 9.48 7.85 -6.13
C LYS A 125 9.61 7.63 -7.64
N THR A 126 10.78 7.95 -8.21
CA THR A 126 11.05 7.77 -9.65
C THR A 126 10.95 6.30 -10.08
N HIS A 127 11.54 5.37 -9.31
CA HIS A 127 11.50 3.95 -9.66
C HIS A 127 10.07 3.39 -9.61
N LEU A 128 9.28 3.80 -8.63
CA LEU A 128 7.92 3.34 -8.45
C LEU A 128 6.99 3.88 -9.55
N THR A 129 7.09 5.16 -9.90
CA THR A 129 6.32 5.70 -11.02
C THR A 129 6.68 5.01 -12.33
N ALA A 130 7.96 4.71 -12.57
CA ALA A 130 8.35 3.95 -13.76
C ALA A 130 7.75 2.52 -13.76
N CYS A 131 7.62 1.87 -12.60
CA CYS A 131 6.94 0.57 -12.51
C CYS A 131 5.43 0.65 -12.83
N LEU A 132 4.79 1.78 -12.51
CA LEU A 132 3.38 2.01 -12.81
C LEU A 132 3.15 2.29 -14.30
N VAL A 133 4.02 3.09 -14.93
CA VAL A 133 3.84 3.57 -16.31
C VAL A 133 4.30 2.54 -17.34
N GLU A 134 5.45 1.90 -17.14
CA GLU A 134 6.13 1.16 -18.20
C GLU A 134 5.72 -0.32 -18.28
N GLN A 135 4.98 -0.82 -17.30
CA GLN A 135 4.78 -2.26 -17.14
C GLN A 135 3.31 -2.65 -17.34
N GLU A 136 3.08 -3.64 -18.19
CA GLU A 136 1.79 -4.33 -18.21
C GLU A 136 1.67 -5.14 -16.92
N THR A 137 1.01 -4.56 -15.93
CA THR A 137 0.88 -5.14 -14.60
C THR A 137 -0.35 -6.04 -14.52
N SER A 138 -0.16 -7.26 -14.03
CA SER A 138 -1.27 -8.11 -13.59
C SER A 138 -2.06 -7.40 -12.48
N ASP A 139 -3.35 -7.72 -12.31
CA ASP A 139 -4.15 -7.11 -11.22
C ASP A 139 -3.58 -7.38 -9.84
N HIS A 140 -2.93 -8.53 -9.66
CA HIS A 140 -2.24 -8.87 -8.42
C HIS A 140 -1.05 -7.94 -8.17
N ASP A 141 -0.18 -7.77 -9.16
CA ASP A 141 0.98 -6.88 -9.05
C ASP A 141 0.55 -5.42 -8.92
N PHE A 142 -0.53 -5.02 -9.59
CA PHE A 142 -1.05 -3.67 -9.46
C PHE A 142 -1.56 -3.39 -8.05
N LYS A 143 -2.24 -4.34 -7.40
CA LYS A 143 -2.63 -4.25 -5.98
C LYS A 143 -1.41 -4.17 -5.05
N LEU A 144 -0.34 -4.90 -5.36
CA LEU A 144 0.94 -4.78 -4.66
C LEU A 144 1.55 -3.38 -4.82
N LEU A 145 1.65 -2.88 -6.05
CA LEU A 145 2.16 -1.56 -6.35
C LEU A 145 1.35 -0.45 -5.67
N SER A 146 0.01 -0.52 -5.71
CA SER A 146 -0.88 0.42 -5.01
C SER A 146 -0.54 0.54 -3.52
N ARG A 147 -0.33 -0.60 -2.85
CA ARG A 147 0.06 -0.62 -1.43
C ARG A 147 1.48 -0.08 -1.20
N ILE A 148 2.41 -0.36 -2.11
CA ILE A 148 3.77 0.20 -2.05
C ILE A 148 3.73 1.72 -2.24
N VAL A 149 2.96 2.23 -3.21
CA VAL A 149 2.71 3.67 -3.43
C VAL A 149 2.18 4.31 -2.17
N SER A 150 1.14 3.73 -1.58
CA SER A 150 0.55 4.22 -0.33
C SER A 150 1.56 4.38 0.81
N ARG A 151 2.45 3.40 1.02
CA ARG A 151 3.46 3.48 2.08
C ARG A 151 4.51 4.55 1.80
N VAL A 152 5.05 4.58 0.58
CA VAL A 152 6.05 5.58 0.18
C VAL A 152 5.45 6.99 0.21
N ALA A 153 4.16 7.12 -0.15
CA ALA A 153 3.45 8.41 -0.14
C ALA A 153 3.42 9.05 1.25
N VAL A 154 3.31 8.26 2.32
CA VAL A 154 3.35 8.81 3.70
C VAL A 154 4.63 9.62 3.91
N ASP A 155 5.79 9.02 3.61
CA ASP A 155 7.07 9.68 3.80
C ASP A 155 7.29 10.82 2.80
N ILE A 156 6.84 10.66 1.54
CA ILE A 156 6.97 11.69 0.50
C ILE A 156 6.23 12.98 0.89
N PHE A 157 4.95 12.87 1.26
CA PHE A 157 4.13 14.04 1.57
C PHE A 157 4.45 14.64 2.95
N ILE A 158 4.80 13.83 3.96
CA ILE A 158 5.29 14.38 5.26
C ILE A 158 6.56 15.20 5.07
N ASN A 159 7.41 14.83 4.10
CA ASN A 159 8.62 15.58 3.77
C ASN A 159 8.37 16.72 2.76
N ASN A 160 7.12 17.06 2.45
CA ASN A 160 6.72 18.08 1.47
C ASN A 160 7.42 17.88 0.10
N ILE A 161 7.56 16.64 -0.34
CA ILE A 161 8.12 16.31 -1.64
C ILE A 161 6.95 16.14 -2.61
N SER A 162 6.88 16.96 -3.67
CA SER A 162 5.84 16.82 -4.69
C SER A 162 5.90 15.45 -5.37
N TRP A 163 4.76 14.94 -5.82
CA TRP A 163 4.68 13.71 -6.62
C TRP A 163 3.94 13.86 -7.94
N ASP A 164 4.36 14.86 -8.71
CA ASP A 164 3.75 15.26 -9.99
C ASP A 164 3.64 14.11 -10.99
N GLU A 165 4.60 13.18 -11.01
CA GLU A 165 4.60 12.04 -11.93
C GLU A 165 3.56 10.98 -11.55
N LEU A 166 3.27 10.80 -10.25
CA LEU A 166 2.16 9.95 -9.80
C LEU A 166 0.82 10.61 -10.10
N LEU A 167 0.73 11.93 -9.88
CA LEU A 167 -0.46 12.70 -10.22
C LEU A 167 -0.78 12.58 -11.72
N ALA A 168 0.20 12.85 -12.59
CA ALA A 168 0.04 12.72 -14.04
C ALA A 168 -0.36 11.30 -14.45
N TYR A 169 0.23 10.27 -13.82
CA TYR A 169 -0.17 8.89 -14.04
C TYR A 169 -1.64 8.65 -13.63
N MET A 170 -2.05 9.10 -12.45
CA MET A 170 -3.42 8.94 -11.98
C MET A 170 -4.45 9.66 -12.85
N LEU A 171 -4.13 10.87 -13.32
CA LEU A 171 -4.96 11.62 -14.28
C LEU A 171 -5.08 10.88 -15.62
N SER A 172 -4.05 10.15 -16.04
CA SER A 172 -4.11 9.31 -17.25
C SER A 172 -4.99 8.05 -17.11
N LEU A 173 -5.35 7.66 -15.87
CA LEU A 173 -6.20 6.50 -15.61
C LEU A 173 -7.69 6.84 -15.81
N ASN A 174 -8.11 6.99 -17.07
CA ASN A 174 -9.50 7.25 -17.43
C ASN A 174 -10.47 6.19 -16.86
N GLN A 175 -11.36 6.61 -15.96
CA GLN A 175 -12.45 5.84 -15.32
C GLN A 175 -12.10 4.37 -15.01
N ASN A 176 -10.93 4.15 -14.41
CA ASN A 176 -10.43 2.80 -14.17
C ASN A 176 -10.54 2.41 -12.70
N LYS A 177 -10.93 1.16 -12.43
CA LYS A 177 -10.77 0.48 -11.13
C LYS A 177 -9.36 0.69 -10.54
N ARG A 178 -8.34 0.83 -11.40
CA ARG A 178 -6.96 1.18 -11.03
C ARG A 178 -6.81 2.53 -10.32
N LEU A 179 -7.51 3.57 -10.78
CA LEU A 179 -7.52 4.89 -10.14
C LEU A 179 -8.13 4.80 -8.75
N LEU A 180 -9.32 4.18 -8.65
CA LEU A 180 -10.00 3.98 -7.37
C LEU A 180 -9.15 3.17 -6.40
N LEU A 181 -8.45 2.14 -6.88
CA LEU A 181 -7.55 1.33 -6.08
C LEU A 181 -6.38 2.15 -5.52
N ILE A 182 -5.61 2.84 -6.37
CA ILE A 182 -4.50 3.68 -5.91
C ILE A 182 -5.01 4.73 -4.92
N PHE A 183 -6.06 5.47 -5.29
CA PHE A 183 -6.57 6.54 -4.45
C PHE A 183 -7.11 6.03 -3.10
N SER A 184 -7.79 4.88 -3.08
CA SER A 184 -8.28 4.27 -1.84
C SER A 184 -7.17 3.84 -0.88
N ASP A 185 -5.98 3.55 -1.41
CA ASP A 185 -4.83 3.16 -0.61
C ASP A 185 -4.01 4.38 -0.14
N LEU A 186 -3.96 5.48 -0.91
CA LEU A 186 -3.19 6.68 -0.58
C LEU A 186 -3.45 7.21 0.84
N PRO A 187 -2.41 7.71 1.54
CA PRO A 187 -2.55 8.18 2.92
C PRO A 187 -3.39 9.46 3.01
N MET A 188 -3.83 9.82 4.22
CA MET A 188 -4.66 11.03 4.40
C MET A 188 -3.88 12.36 4.33
N VAL A 189 -2.54 12.30 4.26
CA VAL A 189 -1.65 13.46 4.32
C VAL A 189 -1.27 13.97 2.92
N LEU A 190 -2.23 14.05 2.00
CA LEU A 190 -1.93 14.50 0.64
C LEU A 190 -1.88 16.02 0.62
N ASP A 191 -0.92 16.57 -0.13
CA ASP A 191 -0.82 18.02 -0.35
C ASP A 191 -1.98 18.53 -1.22
N GLU A 192 -2.37 19.79 -1.03
CA GLU A 192 -3.49 20.38 -1.78
C GLU A 192 -3.20 20.42 -3.28
N GLU A 193 -1.95 20.71 -3.65
CA GLU A 193 -1.46 20.73 -5.03
C GLU A 193 -1.54 19.35 -5.69
N PHE A 194 -1.52 18.26 -4.91
CA PHE A 194 -1.72 16.91 -5.43
C PHE A 194 -3.21 16.60 -5.60
N LEU A 195 -4.05 17.05 -4.67
CA LEU A 195 -5.47 16.68 -4.62
C LEU A 195 -6.37 17.54 -5.51
N ILE A 196 -6.13 18.85 -5.60
CA ILE A 196 -6.97 19.77 -6.37
C ILE A 196 -7.07 19.33 -7.84
N PRO A 197 -5.96 18.99 -8.54
CA PRO A 197 -6.06 18.58 -9.94
C PRO A 197 -6.86 17.28 -10.13
N LEU A 198 -6.83 16.36 -9.16
CA LEU A 198 -7.67 15.15 -9.20
C LEU A 198 -9.16 15.50 -9.04
N LEU A 199 -9.48 16.47 -8.18
CA LEU A 199 -10.86 16.94 -7.99
C LEU A 199 -11.40 17.64 -9.24
N GLU A 200 -10.55 18.45 -9.89
CA GLU A 200 -10.86 19.11 -11.17
C GLU A 200 -11.03 18.11 -12.31
N ASP A 201 -10.32 16.98 -12.26
CA ASP A 201 -10.52 15.83 -13.16
C ASP A 201 -11.62 14.86 -12.68
N ASP A 202 -12.67 15.40 -12.04
CA ASP A 202 -13.89 14.68 -11.68
C ASP A 202 -13.70 13.43 -10.80
N LEU A 203 -12.63 13.34 -9.99
CA LEU A 203 -12.40 12.19 -9.10
C LEU A 203 -13.60 11.87 -8.22
N HIS A 204 -14.25 12.91 -7.69
CA HIS A 204 -15.44 12.78 -6.86
C HIS A 204 -16.61 12.14 -7.63
N LEU A 205 -16.85 12.53 -8.89
CA LEU A 205 -17.88 11.92 -9.73
C LEU A 205 -17.55 10.47 -10.09
N LYS A 206 -16.27 10.16 -10.34
CA LYS A 206 -15.79 8.79 -10.60
C LYS A 206 -16.06 7.88 -9.39
N ILE A 207 -15.82 8.38 -8.17
CA ILE A 207 -16.15 7.67 -6.92
C ILE A 207 -17.67 7.47 -6.78
N ILE A 208 -18.46 8.53 -6.97
CA ILE A 208 -19.93 8.48 -6.88
C ILE A 208 -20.50 7.46 -7.87
N SER A 209 -19.99 7.46 -9.11
CA SER A 209 -20.37 6.48 -10.14
C SER A 209 -20.12 5.04 -9.69
N GLY A 210 -18.93 4.75 -9.13
CA GLY A 210 -18.62 3.42 -8.61
C GLY A 210 -19.46 3.01 -7.40
N LEU A 211 -19.94 3.98 -6.61
CA LEU A 211 -20.81 3.73 -5.46
C LEU A 211 -22.27 3.47 -5.85
N LEU A 212 -22.77 4.19 -6.85
CA LEU A 212 -24.20 4.22 -7.21
C LEU A 212 -24.55 3.44 -8.47
N SER A 213 -23.58 3.05 -9.29
CA SER A 213 -23.84 2.29 -10.52
C SER A 213 -24.61 1.00 -10.23
N SER A 214 -25.73 0.78 -10.94
CA SER A 214 -26.54 -0.43 -10.84
C SER A 214 -25.73 -1.68 -11.17
N ASP A 215 -24.82 -1.55 -12.14
CA ASP A 215 -24.07 -2.63 -12.77
C ASP A 215 -22.67 -2.78 -12.17
N SER A 216 -22.33 -2.00 -11.14
CA SER A 216 -21.03 -2.09 -10.48
C SER A 216 -20.74 -3.53 -10.04
N GLU A 217 -19.57 -4.02 -10.45
CA GLU A 217 -19.00 -5.23 -9.90
C GLU A 217 -18.71 -5.04 -8.41
N ASP A 218 -18.72 -6.15 -7.67
CA ASP A 218 -18.51 -6.15 -6.21
C ASP A 218 -17.15 -5.56 -5.82
N GLU A 219 -16.12 -5.81 -6.65
CA GLU A 219 -14.79 -5.24 -6.42
C GLU A 219 -14.76 -3.74 -6.65
N GLU A 220 -15.40 -3.26 -7.71
CA GLU A 220 -15.46 -1.84 -8.05
C GLU A 220 -16.17 -1.03 -6.98
N TRP A 221 -17.32 -1.50 -6.48
CA TRP A 221 -18.00 -0.86 -5.37
C TRP A 221 -17.12 -0.81 -4.12
N CYS A 222 -16.40 -1.89 -3.80
CA CYS A 222 -15.48 -1.91 -2.66
C CYS A 222 -14.31 -0.91 -2.82
N LEU A 223 -13.86 -0.67 -4.05
CA LEU A 223 -12.80 0.30 -4.34
C LEU A 223 -13.36 1.73 -4.24
N ALA A 224 -14.53 1.98 -4.82
CA ALA A 224 -15.22 3.27 -4.72
C ALA A 224 -15.57 3.61 -3.26
N PHE A 225 -15.99 2.64 -2.46
CA PHE A 225 -16.24 2.82 -1.03
C PHE A 225 -14.99 3.22 -0.25
N GLY A 226 -13.86 2.54 -0.49
CA GLY A 226 -12.58 2.92 0.13
C GLY A 226 -12.05 4.27 -0.36
N ALA A 227 -12.22 4.57 -1.64
CA ALA A 227 -11.82 5.85 -2.25
C ALA A 227 -12.68 7.00 -1.72
N GLY A 228 -14.00 6.81 -1.60
CA GLY A 228 -14.93 7.79 -1.03
C GLY A 228 -14.60 8.09 0.43
N PHE A 229 -14.32 7.07 1.23
CA PHE A 229 -13.83 7.30 2.60
C PHE A 229 -12.52 8.10 2.64
N SER A 230 -11.56 7.75 1.77
CA SER A 230 -10.28 8.47 1.71
C SER A 230 -10.49 9.92 1.27
N LEU A 231 -11.39 10.16 0.32
CA LEU A 231 -11.72 11.52 -0.14
C LEU A 231 -12.42 12.33 0.96
N ILE A 232 -13.34 11.73 1.73
CA ILE A 232 -13.97 12.39 2.88
C ILE A 232 -12.91 12.94 3.84
N LEU A 233 -11.92 12.11 4.22
CA LEU A 233 -10.83 12.54 5.09
C LEU A 233 -10.02 13.69 4.50
N GLN A 234 -9.72 13.62 3.20
CA GLN A 234 -9.00 14.68 2.52
C GLN A 234 -9.78 15.99 2.44
N LEU A 235 -11.09 15.93 2.20
CA LEU A 235 -11.95 17.11 2.13
C LEU A 235 -12.11 17.80 3.50
N VAL A 236 -12.01 17.04 4.60
CA VAL A 236 -11.90 17.62 5.95
C VAL A 236 -10.63 18.46 6.07
N ASN A 237 -9.49 17.98 5.57
CA ASN A 237 -8.23 18.73 5.58
C ASN A 237 -8.32 20.02 4.75
N LEU A 238 -9.03 19.99 3.61
CA LEU A 238 -9.25 21.15 2.75
C LEU A 238 -10.37 22.09 3.24
N GLU A 239 -10.95 21.83 4.41
CA GLU A 239 -12.08 22.58 4.98
C GLU A 239 -13.33 22.67 4.07
N LYS A 240 -13.50 21.75 3.12
CA LYS A 240 -14.64 21.72 2.18
C LYS A 240 -15.87 21.02 2.79
N LYS A 241 -16.42 21.60 3.86
CA LYS A 241 -17.47 20.99 4.70
C LYS A 241 -18.71 20.51 3.94
N ASP A 242 -19.18 21.27 2.94
CA ASP A 242 -20.37 20.88 2.17
C ASP A 242 -20.12 19.57 1.39
N LEU A 243 -18.98 19.51 0.68
CA LEU A 243 -18.59 18.31 -0.08
C LEU A 243 -18.32 17.10 0.81
N VAL A 244 -17.82 17.31 2.04
CA VAL A 244 -17.66 16.24 3.03
C VAL A 244 -18.99 15.54 3.30
N TRP A 245 -20.03 16.31 3.61
CA TRP A 245 -21.32 15.76 4.00
C TRP A 245 -22.12 15.20 2.82
N ASP A 246 -22.01 15.82 1.63
CA ASP A 246 -22.56 15.26 0.40
C ASP A 246 -21.99 13.88 0.12
N LEU A 247 -20.66 13.72 0.23
CA LEU A 247 -20.00 12.44 0.00
C LEU A 247 -20.31 11.42 1.10
N VAL A 248 -20.38 11.85 2.38
CA VAL A 248 -20.85 10.99 3.48
C VAL A 248 -22.25 10.45 3.21
N TYR A 249 -23.17 11.32 2.77
CA TYR A 249 -24.54 10.91 2.44
C TYR A 249 -24.54 9.88 1.30
N VAL A 250 -23.79 10.14 0.22
CA VAL A 250 -23.68 9.20 -0.91
C VAL A 250 -23.11 7.84 -0.46
N VAL A 251 -22.08 7.84 0.39
CA VAL A 251 -21.49 6.61 0.93
C VAL A 251 -22.52 5.82 1.74
N VAL A 252 -23.25 6.46 2.66
CA VAL A 252 -24.27 5.81 3.49
C VAL A 252 -25.44 5.30 2.63
N HIS A 253 -25.88 6.09 1.66
CA HIS A 253 -26.92 5.72 0.70
C HIS A 253 -26.49 4.49 -0.12
N SER A 254 -25.27 4.46 -0.63
CA SER A 254 -24.75 3.32 -1.41
C SER A 254 -24.75 2.01 -0.61
N VAL A 255 -24.44 2.08 0.70
CA VAL A 255 -24.50 0.91 1.59
C VAL A 255 -25.94 0.47 1.78
N ARG A 256 -26.87 1.41 1.98
CA ARG A 256 -28.30 1.12 2.07
C ARG A 256 -28.81 0.40 0.82
N GLU A 257 -28.43 0.88 -0.36
CA GLU A 257 -28.80 0.28 -1.65
C GLU A 257 -28.21 -1.13 -1.80
N MET A 258 -26.93 -1.31 -1.46
CA MET A 258 -26.27 -2.62 -1.54
C MET A 258 -26.96 -3.68 -0.67
N VAL A 259 -27.42 -3.29 0.52
CA VAL A 259 -28.07 -4.18 1.49
C VAL A 259 -29.53 -4.44 1.14
N ASN A 260 -30.30 -3.36 0.93
CA ASN A 260 -31.76 -3.45 0.89
C ASN A 260 -32.30 -3.73 -0.51
N VAL A 261 -31.64 -3.21 -1.55
CA VAL A 261 -32.06 -3.37 -2.95
C VAL A 261 -31.29 -4.52 -3.59
N LYS A 262 -29.96 -4.44 -3.58
CA LYS A 262 -29.11 -5.42 -4.28
C LYS A 262 -28.90 -6.73 -3.52
N ARG A 263 -29.21 -6.78 -2.22
CA ARG A 263 -29.03 -7.94 -1.33
C ARG A 263 -27.58 -8.48 -1.32
N ARG A 264 -26.59 -7.59 -1.48
CA ARG A 264 -25.15 -7.92 -1.57
C ARG A 264 -24.39 -7.66 -0.28
N GLU A 265 -24.88 -8.21 0.83
CA GLU A 265 -24.33 -7.96 2.15
C GLU A 265 -22.86 -8.42 2.33
N ILE A 266 -22.46 -9.53 1.70
CA ILE A 266 -21.09 -10.03 1.77
C ILE A 266 -20.09 -8.99 1.24
N VAL A 267 -20.49 -8.24 0.21
CA VAL A 267 -19.69 -7.18 -0.41
C VAL A 267 -19.56 -6.00 0.54
N VAL A 268 -20.66 -5.59 1.18
CA VAL A 268 -20.68 -4.54 2.20
C VAL A 268 -19.73 -4.89 3.33
N ARG A 269 -19.82 -6.12 3.86
CA ARG A 269 -18.89 -6.61 4.90
C ARG A 269 -17.43 -6.52 4.47
N LYS A 270 -17.12 -6.89 3.22
CA LYS A 270 -15.76 -6.78 2.67
C LYS A 270 -15.30 -5.32 2.60
N GLY A 271 -16.16 -4.40 2.17
CA GLY A 271 -15.90 -2.96 2.16
C GLY A 271 -15.62 -2.41 3.56
N PHE A 272 -16.45 -2.74 4.54
CA PHE A 272 -16.27 -2.33 5.94
C PHE A 272 -14.97 -2.86 6.54
N MET A 273 -14.59 -4.10 6.24
CA MET A 273 -13.30 -4.61 6.73
C MET A 273 -12.09 -3.91 6.11
N LYS A 274 -12.19 -3.44 4.85
CA LYS A 274 -11.16 -2.56 4.27
C LYS A 274 -11.12 -1.22 5.01
N LEU A 275 -12.29 -0.65 5.32
CA LEU A 275 -12.41 0.60 6.07
C LEU A 275 -11.76 0.51 7.46
N VAL A 276 -12.06 -0.54 8.22
CA VAL A 276 -11.42 -0.81 9.53
C VAL A 276 -9.89 -0.85 9.41
N LYS A 277 -9.36 -1.54 8.39
CA LYS A 277 -7.92 -1.58 8.13
C LYS A 277 -7.36 -0.20 7.78
N LYS A 278 -8.09 0.61 7.01
CA LYS A 278 -7.68 1.98 6.67
C LYS A 278 -7.64 2.85 7.92
N VAL A 279 -8.71 2.86 8.73
CA VAL A 279 -8.75 3.61 10.00
C VAL A 279 -7.60 3.19 10.93
N ARG A 280 -7.30 1.89 11.07
CA ARG A 280 -6.16 1.43 11.87
C ARG A 280 -4.81 2.00 11.44
N ARG A 281 -4.61 2.18 10.14
CA ARG A 281 -3.36 2.73 9.58
C ARG A 281 -3.27 4.24 9.75
N GLU A 282 -4.40 4.94 9.64
CA GLU A 282 -4.44 6.41 9.59
C GLU A 282 -4.75 7.07 10.94
N ALA A 283 -5.39 6.38 11.89
CA ALA A 283 -5.94 6.97 13.11
C ALA A 283 -4.92 7.77 13.93
N MET A 284 -3.65 7.35 13.97
CA MET A 284 -2.58 8.09 14.65
C MET A 284 -2.29 9.48 14.05
N ARG A 285 -2.81 9.78 12.86
CA ARG A 285 -2.67 11.05 12.14
C ARG A 285 -3.95 11.88 12.15
N PHE A 286 -5.05 11.37 12.72
CA PHE A 286 -6.31 12.10 12.78
C PHE A 286 -6.18 13.28 13.74
N ARG A 287 -6.77 14.41 13.35
CA ARG A 287 -7.07 15.53 14.25
C ARG A 287 -8.54 15.44 14.63
N GLU A 288 -8.98 16.36 15.48
CA GLU A 288 -10.33 16.35 16.05
C GLU A 288 -11.43 16.28 14.97
N ALA A 289 -11.29 17.04 13.89
CA ALA A 289 -12.26 17.06 12.79
C ALA A 289 -12.36 15.70 12.07
N GLU A 290 -11.25 15.01 11.82
CA GLU A 290 -11.26 13.69 11.20
C GLU A 290 -11.82 12.64 12.16
N TYR A 291 -11.50 12.72 13.46
CA TYR A 291 -12.12 11.87 14.48
C TYR A 291 -13.65 12.01 14.49
N GLU A 292 -14.15 13.25 14.49
CA GLU A 292 -15.58 13.57 14.48
C GLU A 292 -16.27 12.97 13.25
N VAL A 293 -15.74 13.24 12.05
CA VAL A 293 -16.33 12.77 10.79
C VAL A 293 -16.31 11.25 10.68
N VAL A 294 -15.20 10.59 11.05
CA VAL A 294 -15.11 9.12 10.99
C VAL A 294 -16.03 8.47 12.01
N SER A 295 -16.11 9.02 13.23
CA SER A 295 -17.02 8.52 14.27
C SER A 295 -18.48 8.64 13.84
N ARG A 296 -18.88 9.80 13.31
CA ARG A 296 -20.24 10.02 12.80
C ARG A 296 -20.57 9.11 11.61
N LEU A 297 -19.66 9.00 10.64
CA LEU A 297 -19.85 8.10 9.50
C LEU A 297 -20.05 6.65 9.97
N ALA A 298 -19.24 6.16 10.91
CA ALA A 298 -19.37 4.80 11.44
C ALA A 298 -20.74 4.56 12.09
N LEU A 299 -21.28 5.54 12.80
CA LEU A 299 -22.62 5.47 13.40
C LEU A 299 -23.74 5.49 12.36
N MET A 300 -23.64 6.37 11.37
CA MET A 300 -24.60 6.42 10.26
C MET A 300 -24.64 5.07 9.53
N LEU A 301 -23.46 4.52 9.22
CA LEU A 301 -23.30 3.21 8.60
C LEU A 301 -23.88 2.08 9.45
N LYS A 302 -23.68 2.11 10.78
CA LYS A 302 -24.29 1.15 11.72
C LYS A 302 -25.82 1.23 11.74
N SER A 303 -26.39 2.42 11.56
CA SER A 303 -27.84 2.64 11.60
C SER A 303 -28.57 2.31 10.29
N VAL A 304 -27.87 1.85 9.26
CA VAL A 304 -28.50 1.39 8.02
C VAL A 304 -29.29 0.11 8.30
N ASN A 305 -30.62 0.16 8.16
CA ASN A 305 -31.47 -1.02 8.29
C ASN A 305 -31.03 -2.13 7.33
N GLY A 306 -31.00 -3.37 7.84
CA GLY A 306 -30.66 -4.57 7.07
C GLY A 306 -29.19 -4.99 7.12
N VAL A 307 -28.30 -4.20 7.75
CA VAL A 307 -26.91 -4.61 7.97
C VAL A 307 -26.83 -5.68 9.07
N CYS A 308 -26.08 -6.76 8.87
CA CYS A 308 -25.87 -7.78 9.90
C CYS A 308 -24.94 -7.34 11.03
N GLU A 309 -24.89 -8.17 12.07
CA GLU A 309 -23.98 -8.07 13.22
C GLU A 309 -22.51 -7.84 12.82
N ALA A 310 -22.05 -8.37 11.68
CA ALA A 310 -20.67 -8.16 11.22
C ALA A 310 -20.39 -6.70 10.81
N THR A 311 -21.39 -6.01 10.29
CA THR A 311 -21.29 -4.57 9.95
C THR A 311 -21.31 -3.73 11.23
N GLU A 312 -22.16 -4.10 12.19
CA GLU A 312 -22.12 -3.49 13.53
C GLU A 312 -20.77 -3.70 14.22
N MET A 313 -20.20 -4.90 14.08
CA MET A 313 -18.88 -5.24 14.60
C MET A 313 -17.80 -4.38 13.94
N ALA A 314 -17.84 -4.18 12.63
CA ALA A 314 -16.89 -3.30 11.95
C ALA A 314 -17.00 -1.85 12.43
N ALA A 315 -18.21 -1.32 12.65
CA ALA A 315 -18.40 0.00 13.26
C ALA A 315 -17.83 0.07 14.69
N LYS A 316 -18.06 -0.97 15.51
CA LYS A 316 -17.44 -1.09 16.84
C LYS A 316 -15.90 -1.09 16.75
N MET A 317 -15.33 -1.84 15.82
CA MET A 317 -13.89 -1.88 15.59
C MET A 317 -13.32 -0.52 15.14
N ILE A 318 -14.09 0.29 14.40
CA ILE A 318 -13.71 1.66 14.09
C ILE A 318 -13.64 2.48 15.38
N HIS A 319 -14.71 2.47 16.20
CA HIS A 319 -14.71 3.18 17.48
C HIS A 319 -13.59 2.73 18.42
N GLU A 320 -13.36 1.43 18.58
CA GLU A 320 -12.25 0.89 19.40
C GLU A 320 -10.88 1.40 18.94
N VAL A 321 -10.71 1.58 17.63
CA VAL A 321 -9.48 2.15 17.07
C VAL A 321 -9.42 3.64 17.36
N LEU A 322 -10.52 4.37 17.15
CA LEU A 322 -10.57 5.80 17.45
C LEU A 322 -10.28 6.05 18.93
N ASP A 323 -10.97 5.38 19.85
CA ASP A 323 -10.80 5.50 21.30
C ASP A 323 -9.37 5.22 21.76
N ARG A 324 -8.67 4.28 21.10
CA ARG A 324 -7.27 3.96 21.41
C ARG A 324 -6.30 5.08 21.05
N TYR A 325 -6.56 5.77 19.93
CA TYR A 325 -5.65 6.77 19.38
C TYR A 325 -6.08 8.20 19.67
N TYR A 326 -7.32 8.42 20.10
CA TYR A 326 -7.85 9.73 20.42
C TYR A 326 -7.13 10.31 21.64
N MET A 327 -6.41 11.40 21.43
CA MET A 327 -5.64 12.10 22.46
C MET A 327 -6.36 13.37 22.97
N GLY A 328 -7.63 13.60 22.60
CA GLY A 328 -8.42 14.77 22.99
C GLY A 328 -9.03 14.61 24.39
N GLY A 329 -8.89 15.64 25.23
CA GLY A 329 -9.22 15.61 26.67
C GLY A 329 -10.69 15.63 27.04
N GLU A 330 -11.61 15.73 26.07
CA GLU A 330 -13.05 15.61 26.29
C GLU A 330 -13.62 14.47 25.44
N ALA A 331 -14.47 13.64 26.06
CA ALA A 331 -15.16 12.56 25.37
C ALA A 331 -15.94 13.12 24.19
N LEU A 332 -15.83 12.48 23.01
CA LEU A 332 -16.61 12.80 21.81
C LEU A 332 -18.05 13.11 22.21
N ASP A 333 -18.50 14.35 21.95
CA ASP A 333 -19.82 14.82 22.39
C ASP A 333 -20.93 13.98 21.71
N LEU A 334 -21.44 13.02 22.47
CA LEU A 334 -22.54 12.14 22.09
C LEU A 334 -23.83 12.92 21.78
N ALA A 335 -23.95 14.18 22.21
CA ALA A 335 -25.11 15.02 21.89
C ALA A 335 -25.17 15.43 20.41
N LEU A 336 -24.02 15.81 19.82
CA LEU A 336 -23.91 16.11 18.39
C LEU A 336 -24.16 14.87 17.50
N ILE A 337 -23.78 13.69 18.02
CA ILE A 337 -24.05 12.38 17.40
C ILE A 337 -25.57 12.10 17.35
N ASN A 338 -26.29 12.39 18.44
CA ASN A 338 -27.74 12.18 18.50
C ASN A 338 -28.52 13.13 17.58
N GLN A 339 -28.04 14.37 17.41
CA GLN A 339 -28.66 15.35 16.51
C GLN A 339 -28.57 14.95 15.03
N SER A 340 -27.49 14.28 14.63
CA SER A 340 -27.28 13.76 13.27
C SER A 340 -28.16 12.53 12.98
N LEU A 341 -28.38 11.68 13.98
CA LEU A 341 -29.32 10.54 13.89
C LEU A 341 -30.78 11.00 13.73
N GLU A 342 -31.15 12.14 14.32
CA GLU A 342 -32.48 12.76 14.14
C GLU A 342 -32.66 13.30 12.70
N MET A 343 -31.62 13.89 12.10
CA MET A 343 -31.67 14.34 10.69
C MET A 343 -31.93 13.17 9.72
N LEU A 344 -31.30 12.01 9.93
CA LEU A 344 -31.55 10.79 9.15
C LEU A 344 -32.96 10.21 9.33
N LYS A 345 -33.59 10.43 10.49
CA LYS A 345 -34.98 10.03 10.75
C LYS A 345 -36.00 10.99 10.12
N SER A 346 -35.63 12.26 9.94
CA SER A 346 -36.51 13.30 9.37
C SER A 346 -36.71 13.19 7.85
N CYS A 347 -35.88 12.42 7.15
CA CYS A 347 -36.02 12.11 5.72
C CYS A 347 -36.78 10.80 5.43
N LYS A 348 -37.69 10.39 6.33
CA LYS A 348 -38.60 9.25 6.12
C LYS A 348 -39.77 9.59 5.20
#